data_AF-A0A1D7TMB9-F1
#
_entry.id   AF-A0A1D7TMB9-F1
#
_cell.length_a   1.000
_cell.length_b   1.000
_cell.length_c   1.000
_cell.angle_alpha   90.00
_cell.angle_beta   90.00
_cell.angle_gamma   90.00
#
_symmetry.space_group_name_H-M   'P 1'
#
loop_
_entity.id
_entity.type
_entity.pdbx_description
1 polymer ?
#
loop_
_entity_poly.entity_id
_entity_poly.type
_entity_poly.pdbx_seq_one_letter_code
_entity_poly.pdbx_strand_id
1 'polypeptide(L)' 'MENTNRSVFGIHGVTGMLIATVLLLSILGALTFFGLKAQQAVADKPYKITDPQALKMRDTANANQKVIAK' A
#
# COMPACT_ATOMS: atom_id res chain seq x y z
N MET A 1 34.88 -19.23 -37.61
CA MET A 1 34.53 -19.91 -36.35
C MET A 1 33.08 -19.61 -36.06
N GLU A 2 32.22 -20.62 -36.03
CA GLU A 2 30.79 -20.48 -35.71
C GLU A 2 30.61 -20.44 -34.19
N ASN A 3 29.79 -19.52 -33.68
CA ASN A 3 29.54 -19.39 -32.24
C ASN A 3 28.31 -20.21 -31.82
N THR A 4 28.54 -21.46 -31.43
CA THR A 4 27.52 -22.41 -30.96
C THR A 4 26.95 -22.09 -29.58
N ASN A 5 27.53 -21.13 -28.83
CA ASN A 5 27.07 -20.74 -27.49
C ASN A 5 25.87 -19.77 -27.49
N ARG A 6 25.38 -19.37 -28.67
CA ARG A 6 24.25 -18.43 -28.78
C ARG A 6 22.92 -19.19 -28.80
N SER A 7 22.43 -19.56 -27.62
CA SER A 7 21.10 -20.16 -27.46
C SER A 7 20.10 -19.14 -26.93
N VAL A 8 19.09 -18.80 -27.75
CA VAL A 8 18.00 -17.87 -27.39
C VAL A 8 17.17 -18.41 -26.22
N PHE A 9 17.06 -19.74 -26.08
CA PHE A 9 16.35 -20.42 -24.99
C PHE A 9 17.27 -20.93 -23.88
N GLY A 10 18.56 -20.59 -23.91
CA GLY A 10 19.46 -20.87 -22.80
C GLY A 10 19.08 -20.09 -21.53
N ILE A 11 19.68 -20.44 -20.39
CA ILE A 11 19.42 -19.76 -19.11
C ILE A 11 19.72 -18.26 -19.18
N HIS A 12 20.72 -17.83 -19.95
CA HIS A 12 21.01 -16.40 -20.15
C HIS A 12 20.14 -15.73 -21.22
N GLY A 13 19.25 -16.48 -21.87
CA GLY A 13 18.31 -15.98 -22.88
C GLY A 13 16.91 -15.75 -22.30
N VAL A 14 15.89 -16.10 -23.09
CA VAL A 14 14.48 -15.88 -22.75
C VAL A 14 14.08 -16.61 -21.46
N THR A 15 14.64 -17.79 -21.22
CA THR A 15 14.36 -18.56 -20.01
C THR A 15 14.75 -17.80 -18.74
N GLY A 16 15.93 -17.16 -18.71
CA GLY A 16 16.36 -16.34 -17.58
C GLY A 16 15.52 -15.09 -17.40
N MET A 17 15.12 -14.45 -18.51
CA MET A 17 14.18 -13.33 -18.48
C MET A 17 12.86 -13.74 -17.82
N LEU A 18 12.27 -14.86 -18.22
CA LEU A 18 11.00 -15.34 -17.67
C LEU A 18 11.11 -15.61 -16.16
N ILE A 19 12.17 -16.29 -15.73
CA ILE A 19 12.43 -16.54 -14.30
C ILE A 19 12.51 -15.20 -13.53
N ALA A 20 13.27 -14.24 -14.04
CA ALA A 20 13.42 -12.93 -13.40
C ALA A 20 12.07 -12.18 -13.34
N THR A 21 11.27 -12.22 -14.40
CA THR A 21 9.96 -11.56 -14.42
C THR A 21 8.99 -12.18 -13.41
N VAL A 22 8.94 -13.51 -13.30
CA VAL A 22 8.11 -14.19 -12.31
C VAL A 22 8.55 -13.85 -10.89
N LEU A 23 9.86 -13.78 -10.63
CA LEU A 23 10.39 -13.37 -9.34
C LEU A 23 10.01 -11.92 -8.99
N LEU A 24 10.10 -10.99 -9.94
CA LEU A 24 9.69 -9.60 -9.71
C LEU A 24 8.19 -9.49 -9.46
N LEU A 25 7.36 -10.22 -10.21
CA LEU A 25 5.91 -10.22 -10.04
C LEU A 25 5.48 -10.86 -8.72
N SER A 26 6.17 -11.90 -8.25
CA SER A 26 5.85 -12.51 -6.96
C SER A 26 6.14 -11.56 -5.79
N ILE A 27 7.27 -10.87 -5.83
CA ILE A 27 7.63 -9.84 -4.85
C ILE A 27 6.60 -8.71 -4.88
N LEU A 28 6.27 -8.20 -6.07
CA LEU A 28 5.26 -7.17 -6.25
C LEU A 28 3.91 -7.59 -5.65
N GLY A 29 3.41 -8.76 -6.03
CA GLY A 29 2.12 -9.28 -5.56
C GLY A 29 2.06 -9.44 -4.04
N ALA A 30 3.13 -9.97 -3.43
CA ALA A 30 3.22 -10.12 -1.99
C ALA A 30 3.19 -8.77 -1.26
N LEU A 31 4.02 -7.80 -1.71
CA LEU A 31 4.04 -6.46 -1.10
C LEU A 31 2.71 -5.74 -1.28
N THR A 32 2.07 -5.83 -2.44
CA THR A 32 0.75 -5.23 -2.68
C THR A 32 -0.31 -5.84 -1.76
N PHE A 33 -0.33 -7.17 -1.60
CA PHE A 33 -1.27 -7.83 -0.69
C PHE A 33 -1.11 -7.33 0.75
N PHE A 34 0.13 -7.30 1.27
CA PHE A 34 0.38 -6.78 2.62
C PHE A 34 0.03 -5.30 2.76
N GLY A 35 0.33 -4.48 1.74
CA GLY A 35 -0.04 -3.08 1.70
C GLY A 35 -1.55 -2.86 1.80
N LEU A 36 -2.34 -3.64 1.04
CA LEU A 36 -3.80 -3.58 1.09
C LEU A 36 -4.34 -3.98 2.48
N LYS A 37 -3.80 -5.05 3.08
CA LYS A 37 -4.22 -5.44 4.44
C LYS A 37 -3.91 -4.37 5.48
N ALA A 38 -2.75 -3.72 5.39
CA ALA A 38 -2.39 -2.62 6.28
C ALA A 38 -3.33 -1.41 6.10
N GLN A 39 -3.67 -1.06 4.86
CA GLN A 39 -4.62 0.02 4.56
C GLN A 39 -6.03 -0.31 5.07
N GLN A 40 -6.53 -1.52 4.85
CA GLN A 40 -7.83 -1.97 5.38
C GLN A 40 -7.88 -1.89 6.91
N ALA A 41 -6.81 -2.32 7.58
CA ALA A 41 -6.73 -2.29 9.05
C ALA A 41 -6.76 -0.88 9.65
N VAL A 42 -6.54 0.17 8.85
CA VAL A 42 -6.61 1.58 9.29
C VAL A 42 -7.87 2.27 8.77
N ALA A 43 -8.37 1.89 7.59
CA ALA A 43 -9.56 2.48 6.98
C ALA A 43 -10.80 2.36 7.88
N ASP A 44 -10.97 1.23 8.57
CA ASP A 44 -12.12 0.99 9.44
C ASP A 44 -11.95 1.58 10.86
N LYS A 45 -10.84 2.27 11.14
CA LYS A 45 -10.57 2.87 12.46
C LYS A 45 -10.92 4.37 12.43
N PRO A 46 -12.10 4.76 12.92
CA PRO A 46 -12.40 6.18 13.08
C PRO A 46 -11.41 6.82 14.05
N TYR A 47 -10.94 8.03 13.73
CA TYR A 47 -10.13 8.82 14.65
C TYR A 47 -10.92 9.04 15.95
N LYS A 48 -10.39 8.56 17.07
CA LYS A 48 -10.99 8.80 18.38
C LYS A 48 -10.59 10.19 18.85
N ILE A 49 -11.58 11.05 19.07
CA ILE A 49 -11.39 12.30 19.80
C ILE A 49 -11.29 11.93 21.29
N THR A 50 -10.07 11.89 21.82
CA THR A 50 -9.82 11.54 23.23
C THR A 50 -10.15 12.69 24.18
N ASP A 51 -9.99 13.94 23.73
CA ASP A 51 -10.37 15.13 24.47
C ASP A 51 -11.10 16.13 23.56
N PRO A 52 -12.45 16.08 23.53
CA PRO A 52 -13.25 17.03 22.77
C PRO A 52 -13.12 18.48 23.25
N GLN A 53 -12.70 18.73 24.50
CA GLN A 53 -12.53 20.09 25.04
C GLN A 53 -11.18 20.69 24.66
N ALA A 54 -10.17 19.87 24.31
CA ALA A 54 -8.91 20.33 23.74
C ALA A 54 -9.03 20.76 22.27
N LEU A 55 -10.12 20.39 21.59
CA LEU A 55 -10.38 20.80 20.20
C LEU A 55 -10.74 22.30 20.15
N LYS A 56 -9.77 23.12 19.75
CA LYS A 56 -9.99 24.55 19.51
C LYS A 56 -10.77 24.75 18.20
N MET A 57 -12.06 25.06 18.30
CA MET A 57 -12.84 25.52 17.16
C MET A 57 -12.34 26.90 16.71
N ARG A 58 -11.87 27.00 15.47
CA ARG A 58 -11.35 28.25 14.88
C ARG A 58 -12.43 29.16 14.29
N ASP A 59 -13.64 28.65 14.14
CA ASP A 59 -14.77 29.38 13.57
C ASP A 59 -15.65 29.95 14.69
N THR A 60 -15.75 31.28 14.74
CA THR A 60 -16.48 32.01 15.77
C THR A 60 -17.99 31.91 15.61
N ALA A 61 -18.50 31.58 14.42
CA ALA A 61 -19.93 31.39 14.18
C ALA A 61 -20.47 30.05 14.72
N ASN A 62 -19.62 29.02 14.75
CA ASN A 62 -19.99 27.67 15.19
C ASN A 62 -19.76 27.41 16.69
N ALA A 63 -19.25 28.39 17.45
CA ALA A 63 -18.94 28.26 18.87
C ALA A 63 -20.15 27.90 19.77
N ASN A 64 -21.38 28.09 19.27
CA ASN A 64 -22.61 27.83 20.01
C ASN A 64 -23.12 26.38 19.92
N GLN A 65 -22.50 25.50 19.12
CA GLN A 65 -22.92 24.11 18.99
C GLN A 65 -22.32 23.22 20.10
N LYS A 66 -22.65 23.50 21.36
CA LYS A 66 -22.49 22.56 22.49
C LYS A 66 -23.83 21.85 22.73
N VAL A 67 -24.15 20.83 21.95
CA VAL A 67 -25.24 19.91 22.32
C VAL A 67 -24.65 18.54 22.58
N ILE A 68 -24.43 18.26 23.86
CA ILE A 68 -24.27 16.91 24.38
C ILE A 68 -25.69 16.32 24.38
N ALA A 69 -26.00 15.47 23.41
CA ALA A 69 -27.18 14.62 23.51
C ALA A 69 -26.99 13.69 24.72
N LYS A 70 -27.98 13.70 25.62
CA LYS A 70 -28.00 12.98 26.89
C LYS A 70 -28.06 11.47 26.71
#